data_AF-A0A531NBK0-F1
#
_entry.id   AF-A0A531NBK0-F1
#
_cell.length_a   1.000
_cell.length_b   1.000
_cell.length_c   1.000
_cell.angle_alpha   90.00
_cell.angle_beta   90.00
_cell.angle_gamma   90.00
#
_symmetry.space_group_name_H-M   'P 1'
#
loop_
_entity.id
_entity.type
_entity.pdbx_description
1 polymer ?
#
loop_
_entity_poly.entity_id
_entity_poly.type
_entity_poly.pdbx_seq_one_letter_code
_entity_poly.pdbx_strand_id
1 'polypeptide(L)'
;LGQRVSQRSIWQLYSQYPLVLSTAGNGLDCHRTWELLYLGCIVVTKTSPLDPLYEGLPVIIVDDWREVRYPDAPGRWVRQVAHLTDRDYVWGRLRPQAYLQPLREELRRAVVSPRDV
;
A
#
# COMPACT_ATOMS: atom_id res chain seq x y z
N LEU A 1 27.12 5.14 9.84
CA LEU A 1 25.96 5.24 8.92
C LEU A 1 25.76 6.72 8.64
N GLY A 2 26.33 7.24 7.55
CA GLY A 2 26.81 8.62 7.53
C GLY A 2 26.62 9.38 6.23
N GLN A 3 25.40 9.42 5.69
CA GLN A 3 24.96 10.54 4.85
C GLN A 3 23.43 10.49 4.69
N ARG A 4 22.77 11.65 4.81
CA ARG A 4 21.37 11.78 4.38
C ARG A 4 21.35 11.75 2.86
N VAL A 5 20.61 10.82 2.28
CA VAL A 5 20.27 10.80 0.86
C VAL A 5 19.06 11.69 0.60
N SER A 6 19.01 12.32 -0.58
CA SER A 6 17.86 13.11 -0.99
C SER A 6 16.65 12.21 -1.24
N GLN A 7 15.43 12.75 -1.04
CA GLN A 7 14.19 12.01 -1.33
C GLN A 7 14.11 11.58 -2.80
N ARG A 8 14.54 12.43 -3.73
CA ARG A 8 14.60 12.10 -5.16
C ARG A 8 15.50 10.90 -5.44
N SER A 9 16.68 10.84 -4.81
CA SER A 9 17.60 9.72 -4.97
C SER A 9 17.00 8.42 -4.43
N ILE A 10 16.25 8.50 -3.33
CA ILE A 10 15.52 7.36 -2.76
C ILE A 10 14.43 6.87 -3.73
N TRP A 11 13.62 7.77 -4.28
CA TRP A 11 12.59 7.39 -5.26
C TRP A 11 13.17 6.78 -6.53
N GLN A 12 14.27 7.32 -7.04
CA GLN A 12 14.99 6.76 -8.17
C GLN A 12 15.54 5.36 -7.88
N LEU A 13 15.95 5.09 -6.64
CA LEU A 13 16.38 3.76 -6.23
C LEU A 13 15.18 2.81 -6.15
N TYR A 14 14.09 3.22 -5.50
CA TYR A 14 12.89 2.39 -5.38
C TYR A 14 12.30 1.99 -6.72
N SER A 15 12.26 2.90 -7.70
CA SER A 15 11.72 2.60 -9.04
C SER A 15 12.53 1.54 -9.83
N GLN A 16 13.69 1.12 -9.34
CA GLN A 16 14.51 0.07 -9.96
C GLN A 16 14.15 -1.33 -9.45
N TYR A 17 13.31 -1.45 -8.41
CA TYR A 17 12.98 -2.72 -7.78
C TYR A 17 11.47 -2.99 -7.82
N PRO A 18 11.05 -4.20 -8.19
CA PRO A 18 9.63 -4.55 -8.23
C PRO A 18 9.04 -4.75 -6.83
N LEU A 19 9.80 -5.25 -5.85
CA LEU A 19 9.35 -5.36 -4.46
C LEU A 19 10.19 -4.47 -3.55
N VAL A 20 9.51 -3.74 -2.65
CA VAL A 20 10.17 -2.90 -1.66
C VAL A 20 9.50 -3.04 -0.29
N LEU A 21 10.33 -3.15 0.75
CA LEU A 21 9.86 -3.23 2.13
C LEU A 21 9.44 -1.86 2.66
N SER A 22 8.22 -1.77 3.17
CA SER A 22 7.70 -0.61 3.89
C SER A 22 7.30 -1.02 5.30
N THR A 23 8.28 -0.99 6.20
CA THR A 23 8.04 -1.23 7.62
C THR A 23 7.36 -0.01 8.25
N ALA A 24 6.58 -0.23 9.32
CA ALA A 24 6.10 0.85 10.16
C ALA A 24 7.26 1.76 10.61
N GLY A 25 6.98 3.07 10.67
CA GLY A 25 7.93 4.09 11.12
C GLY A 25 7.69 4.46 12.58
N ASN A 26 7.66 5.76 12.87
CA ASN A 26 7.24 6.27 14.19
C ASN A 26 5.74 6.08 14.45
N GLY A 27 4.96 5.71 13.43
CA GLY A 27 3.55 5.35 13.51
C GLY A 27 3.24 4.14 12.63
N LEU A 28 1.97 3.70 12.67
CA LEU A 28 1.50 2.56 11.88
C LEU A 28 1.52 2.86 10.37
N ASP A 29 1.16 4.08 9.98
CA ASP A 29 1.20 4.53 8.59
C ASP A 29 2.61 5.06 8.24
N CYS A 30 3.00 4.87 6.98
CA CYS A 30 4.28 5.33 6.45
C CYS A 30 4.09 5.96 5.07
N HIS A 31 4.54 7.22 4.89
CA HIS A 31 4.55 7.88 3.58
C HIS A 31 5.23 7.03 2.50
N ARG A 32 6.24 6.24 2.88
CA ARG A 32 6.95 5.33 1.97
C ARG A 32 6.01 4.34 1.29
N THR A 33 5.02 3.79 2.00
CA THR A 33 4.06 2.83 1.42
C THR A 33 3.36 3.45 0.22
N TRP A 34 2.85 4.67 0.38
CA TRP A 34 2.13 5.38 -0.67
C TRP A 34 3.05 5.84 -1.80
N GLU A 35 4.24 6.36 -1.48
CA GLU A 35 5.25 6.72 -2.49
C GLU A 35 5.62 5.53 -3.37
N LEU A 36 5.83 4.35 -2.77
CA LEU A 36 6.15 3.11 -3.49
C LEU A 36 5.04 2.67 -4.44
N LEU A 37 3.78 2.76 -4.00
CA LEU A 37 2.63 2.47 -4.86
C LEU A 37 2.57 3.41 -6.06
N TYR A 38 2.80 4.72 -5.86
CA TYR A 38 2.88 5.68 -6.97
C TYR A 38 4.01 5.39 -7.95
N LEU A 39 5.12 4.83 -7.46
CA LEU A 39 6.28 4.41 -8.26
C LEU A 39 6.08 3.04 -8.94
N GLY A 40 4.94 2.36 -8.74
CA GLY A 40 4.62 1.07 -9.35
C GLY A 40 5.28 -0.13 -8.66
N CYS A 41 5.77 0.05 -7.44
CA CYS A 41 6.34 -1.04 -6.65
C CYS A 41 5.24 -1.92 -6.02
N ILE A 42 5.56 -3.20 -5.84
CA ILE A 42 4.85 -4.08 -4.91
C ILE A 42 5.38 -3.79 -3.51
N VAL A 43 4.51 -3.35 -2.61
CA VAL A 43 4.91 -3.02 -1.25
C VAL A 43 4.83 -4.26 -0.37
N VAL A 44 5.87 -4.56 0.39
CA VAL A 44 5.86 -5.61 1.40
C VAL A 44 5.83 -4.94 2.77
N THR A 45 4.74 -5.14 3.51
CA THR A 45 4.53 -4.56 4.86
C THR A 45 4.08 -5.65 5.84
N LYS A 46 4.04 -5.31 7.14
CA LYS A 46 3.58 -6.23 8.18
C LYS A 46 2.11 -5.93 8.51
N THR A 47 1.35 -6.98 8.84
CA THR A 47 -0.05 -6.87 9.25
C THR A 47 -0.26 -5.81 10.33
N SER A 48 -1.35 -5.06 10.19
CA SER A 48 -1.76 -3.99 11.10
C SER A 48 -3.25 -3.69 10.94
N PRO A 49 -3.85 -2.85 11.81
CA PRO A 49 -5.20 -2.34 11.58
C PRO A 49 -5.40 -1.56 10.27
N LEU A 50 -4.31 -1.22 9.55
CA LEU A 50 -4.36 -0.53 8.26
C LEU A 50 -4.53 -1.48 7.06
N ASP A 51 -4.49 -2.80 7.27
CA ASP A 51 -4.59 -3.80 6.20
C ASP A 51 -5.79 -3.56 5.23
N PRO A 52 -7.00 -3.16 5.70
CA PRO A 52 -8.11 -2.84 4.80
C PRO A 52 -7.84 -1.70 3.82
N LEU A 53 -6.93 -0.77 4.14
CA LEU A 53 -6.57 0.34 3.24
C LEU A 53 -5.82 -0.16 1.99
N TYR A 54 -5.20 -1.33 2.08
CA TYR A 54 -4.39 -1.94 1.03
C TYR A 54 -5.16 -2.89 0.13
N GLU A 55 -6.46 -3.09 0.38
CA GLU A 55 -7.29 -4.01 -0.40
C GLU A 55 -7.30 -3.62 -1.89
N GLY A 56 -6.99 -4.58 -2.77
CA GLY A 56 -6.90 -4.35 -4.20
C GLY A 56 -5.75 -3.43 -4.63
N LEU A 57 -4.73 -3.24 -3.80
CA LEU A 57 -3.47 -2.59 -4.18
C LEU A 57 -2.35 -3.64 -4.25
N PRO A 58 -1.23 -3.39 -4.96
CA PRO A 58 -0.09 -4.30 -5.02
C PRO A 58 0.69 -4.29 -3.71
N VAL A 59 0.07 -4.82 -2.65
CA VAL A 59 0.63 -4.91 -1.30
C VAL A 59 0.63 -6.36 -0.85
N ILE A 60 1.76 -6.79 -0.31
CA ILE A 60 1.95 -8.06 0.37
C ILE A 60 2.03 -7.76 1.85
N ILE A 61 1.12 -8.36 2.60
CA ILE A 61 1.04 -8.24 4.05
C ILE A 61 1.62 -9.53 4.63
N VAL A 62 2.70 -9.41 5.38
CA VAL A 62 3.32 -10.52 6.09
C VAL A 62 2.93 -10.49 7.56
N ASP A 63 2.77 -11.66 8.17
CA ASP A 63 2.57 -11.77 9.61
C ASP A 63 3.93 -11.67 10.32
N ASP A 64 4.97 -12.21 9.69
CA ASP A 64 6.32 -12.26 10.24
C ASP A 64 7.39 -11.91 9.19
N TRP A 65 8.32 -11.03 9.55
CA TRP A 65 9.43 -10.67 8.67
C TRP A 65 10.34 -11.85 8.31
N ARG A 66 10.32 -12.95 9.07
CA ARG A 66 11.00 -14.20 8.71
C ARG A 66 10.55 -14.73 7.35
N GLU A 67 9.34 -14.40 6.90
CA GLU A 67 8.84 -14.79 5.58
C GLU A 67 9.70 -14.28 4.42
N VAL A 68 10.36 -13.12 4.57
CA VAL A 68 11.25 -12.56 3.54
C VAL A 68 12.51 -13.41 3.32
N ARG A 69 12.82 -14.33 4.25
CA ARG A 69 14.00 -15.20 4.16
C ARG A 69 13.73 -16.46 3.32
N TYR A 70 12.47 -16.77 3.04
CA TYR A 70 12.15 -17.92 2.20
C TYR A 70 12.56 -17.64 0.75
N PRO A 71 13.41 -18.48 0.13
CA PRO A 71 13.95 -18.22 -1.21
C PRO A 71 12.89 -18.02 -2.30
N ASP A 72 11.73 -18.65 -2.16
CA ASP A 72 10.61 -18.59 -3.11
C ASP A 72 9.69 -17.37 -2.91
N ALA A 73 9.77 -16.71 -1.74
CA ALA A 73 8.81 -15.67 -1.36
C ALA A 73 8.73 -14.51 -2.37
N PRO A 74 9.84 -13.91 -2.85
CA PRO A 74 9.75 -12.82 -3.82
C PRO A 74 9.03 -13.22 -5.11
N GLY A 75 9.35 -14.40 -5.66
CA GLY A 75 8.72 -14.90 -6.88
C GLY A 75 7.24 -15.22 -6.69
N ARG A 76 6.87 -15.79 -5.54
CA ARG A 76 5.48 -16.03 -5.15
C ARG A 76 4.69 -14.74 -5.08
N TRP A 77 5.21 -13.75 -4.37
CA TRP A 77 4.59 -12.44 -4.17
C TRP A 77 4.38 -11.69 -5.47
N VAL A 78 5.37 -11.66 -6.36
CA VAL A 78 5.22 -11.06 -7.69
C VAL A 78 4.08 -11.69 -8.45
N ARG A 79 4.02 -13.03 -8.53
CA ARG A 79 2.94 -13.72 -9.24
C ARG A 79 1.56 -13.40 -8.65
N GLN A 80 1.47 -13.18 -7.35
CA GLN A 80 0.21 -12.90 -6.67
C GLN A 80 -0.37 -11.53 -7.06
N VAL A 81 0.46 -10.48 -7.13
CA VAL A 81 -0.06 -9.09 -7.22
C VAL A 81 0.50 -8.27 -8.38
N ALA A 82 1.39 -8.79 -9.22
CA ALA A 82 1.95 -8.03 -10.34
C ALA A 82 0.89 -7.51 -11.32
N HIS A 83 -0.23 -8.20 -11.47
CA HIS A 83 -1.34 -7.72 -12.31
C HIS A 83 -2.00 -6.44 -11.76
N LEU A 84 -1.80 -6.11 -10.48
CA LEU A 84 -2.29 -4.90 -9.82
C LEU A 84 -1.33 -3.72 -9.96
N THR A 85 -0.13 -3.88 -10.54
CA THR A 85 0.86 -2.78 -10.66
C THR A 85 0.67 -1.93 -11.90
N ASP A 86 -0.40 -2.15 -12.67
CA ASP A 86 -0.74 -1.27 -13.79
C ASP A 86 -0.90 0.18 -13.31
N ARG A 87 -0.31 1.12 -14.04
CA ARG A 87 -0.24 2.52 -13.61
C ARG A 87 -1.64 3.12 -13.46
N ASP A 88 -2.49 2.93 -14.46
CA ASP A 88 -3.80 3.58 -14.49
C ASP A 88 -4.73 2.96 -13.45
N TYR A 89 -4.60 1.65 -13.23
CA TYR A 89 -5.27 0.96 -12.14
C TYR A 89 -4.88 1.50 -10.77
N VAL A 90 -3.58 1.51 -10.43
CA VAL A 90 -3.10 1.97 -9.12
C VAL A 90 -3.46 3.43 -8.90
N TRP A 91 -3.19 4.29 -9.88
CA TRP A 91 -3.48 5.72 -9.75
C TRP A 91 -4.97 6.00 -9.64
N GLY A 92 -5.82 5.21 -10.30
CA GLY A 92 -7.27 5.26 -10.14
C GLY A 92 -7.69 4.93 -8.70
N ARG A 93 -7.12 3.88 -8.11
CA ARG A 93 -7.40 3.46 -6.72
C ARG A 93 -6.89 4.45 -5.68
N LEU A 94 -5.75 5.08 -5.93
CA LEU A 94 -5.15 6.07 -5.01
C LEU A 94 -5.80 7.46 -5.08
N ARG A 95 -6.82 7.66 -5.94
CA ARG A 95 -7.57 8.92 -5.93
C ARG A 95 -8.34 9.07 -4.62
N PRO A 96 -8.35 10.26 -4.01
CA PRO A 96 -9.14 10.50 -2.79
C PRO A 96 -10.61 10.12 -2.94
N GLN A 97 -11.18 10.29 -4.14
CA GLN A 97 -12.57 9.95 -4.43
C GLN A 97 -12.87 8.46 -4.24
N ALA A 98 -11.91 7.57 -4.51
CA ALA A 98 -12.09 6.12 -4.33
C ALA A 98 -12.39 5.75 -2.87
N TYR A 99 -11.90 6.54 -1.92
CA TYR A 99 -12.13 6.36 -0.49
C TYR A 99 -13.28 7.21 0.04
N LEU A 100 -13.42 8.44 -0.45
CA LEU A 100 -14.42 9.39 0.06
C LEU A 100 -15.84 9.11 -0.46
N GLN A 101 -16.00 8.53 -1.64
CA GLN A 101 -17.33 8.27 -2.21
C GLN A 101 -18.14 7.27 -1.38
N PRO A 102 -17.62 6.08 -1.03
CA PRO A 102 -18.34 5.12 -0.19
C PRO A 102 -18.78 5.73 1.15
N LEU A 103 -17.88 6.48 1.82
CA LEU A 103 -18.18 7.17 3.07
C LEU A 103 -19.30 8.20 2.90
N ARG A 104 -19.26 8.99 1.82
CA ARG A 104 -20.31 9.98 1.52
C ARG A 104 -21.65 9.32 1.26
N GLU A 105 -21.67 8.18 0.57
CA GLU A 105 -22.90 7.42 0.30
C GLU A 105 -23.46 6.76 1.56
N GLU A 106 -22.61 6.24 2.44
CA GLU A 106 -23.00 5.73 3.74
C GLU A 106 -23.61 6.82 4.61
N LEU A 107 -22.95 7.98 4.73
CA LEU A 107 -23.46 9.14 5.46
C LEU A 107 -24.81 9.62 4.92
N ARG A 108 -24.99 9.67 3.59
CA ARG A 108 -26.28 10.02 2.98
C ARG A 108 -27.37 8.98 3.31
N ARG A 109 -27.06 7.69 3.27
CA ARG A 109 -28.01 6.63 3.62
C ARG A 109 -28.42 6.70 5.09
N ALA A 110 -27.49 6.98 5.99
CA ALA A 110 -27.77 7.16 7.41
C ALA A 110 -28.69 8.36 7.69
N VAL A 111 -28.58 9.43 6.89
CA VAL A 111 -29.50 10.59 6.99
C VAL A 111 -30.90 10.28 6.45
N VAL A 112 -31.01 9.48 5.37
CA VAL A 112 -32.30 9.15 4.73
C VAL A 112 -33.05 8.03 5.45
N SER A 113 -32.35 7.14 6.12
CA SER A 113 -32.93 6.10 7.00
C SER A 113 -32.56 6.44 8.44
N PRO A 114 -33.30 7.32 9.13
CA PRO A 114 -33.14 7.47 10.58
C PRO A 114 -33.55 6.13 11.20
N ARG A 115 -32.57 5.25 11.42
CA ARG A 115 -32.78 4.13 12.34
C ARG A 115 -32.84 4.75 13.72
N ASP A 116 -33.94 4.44 14.40
CA ASP A 116 -34.22 4.77 15.79
C ASP A 116 -32.95 4.68 16.64
N VAL A 117 -32.56 5.81 17.23
CA VAL A 117 -31.65 5.84 18.39
C VAL A 117 -32.46 5.43 19.61
#